data_AF-A0A9E7A3Y8-F1
#
_entry.id   AF-A0A9E7A3Y8-F1
#
_cell.length_a   1.000
_cell.length_b   1.000
_cell.length_c   1.000
_cell.angle_alpha   90.00
_cell.angle_beta   90.00
_cell.angle_gamma   90.00
#
_symmetry.space_group_name_H-M   'P 1'
#
loop_
_entity.id
_entity.type
_entity.pdbx_description
1 polymer ?
#
loop_
_entity_poly.entity_id
_entity_poly.type
_entity_poly.pdbx_seq_one_letter_code
_entity_poly.pdbx_strand_id
1 'polypeptide(L)'
;MQRLELKTAIAADDAGTITGTAWPFGTPDRVGDVIVKGAFAGSPAALPMLAFHDPNDPVGVWDEVRETDKGLEVKGRLLIGEVARAREIHALVKSGAVGGLSIGFVTRKSAPRKGGRTISALDILECSLVTIPSHPGARVTSAKSAADALRLAEIINTASAALRAKEAH
;
A
#
# COMPACT_ATOMS: atom_id res chain seq x y z
N MET A 1 26.11 4.09 7.74
CA MET A 1 25.31 4.53 6.57
C MET A 1 24.46 3.34 6.12
N GLN A 2 23.13 3.44 6.14
CA GLN A 2 22.27 2.36 5.63
C GLN A 2 22.21 2.46 4.10
N ARG A 3 22.53 1.35 3.43
CA ARG A 3 22.47 1.20 1.97
C ARG A 3 21.00 1.10 1.57
N LEU A 4 20.52 2.08 0.79
CA LEU A 4 19.17 2.05 0.22
C LEU A 4 19.19 1.08 -0.98
N GLU A 5 18.60 -0.11 -0.83
CA GLU A 5 18.33 -0.99 -1.97
C GLU A 5 16.98 -0.63 -2.60
N LEU A 6 17.02 -0.07 -3.81
CA LEU A 6 15.82 0.24 -4.59
C LEU A 6 15.43 -0.99 -5.40
N LYS A 7 14.42 -1.74 -4.94
CA LYS A 7 13.72 -2.74 -5.74
C LYS A 7 12.46 -2.11 -6.29
N THR A 8 12.46 -1.74 -7.57
CA THR A 8 11.29 -1.18 -8.25
C THR A 8 10.30 -2.32 -8.52
N ALA A 9 9.19 -2.35 -7.79
CA ALA A 9 8.02 -3.14 -8.12
C ALA A 9 6.95 -2.20 -8.71
N ILE A 10 6.36 -2.58 -9.84
CA ILE A 10 5.25 -1.83 -10.45
C ILE A 10 4.08 -1.87 -9.46
N ALA A 11 3.59 -0.71 -9.03
CA ALA A 11 2.67 -0.59 -7.90
C ALA A 11 1.17 -0.58 -8.29
N ALA A 12 0.83 -0.33 -9.55
CA ALA A 12 -0.55 -0.31 -10.05
C ALA A 12 -0.65 -0.96 -11.43
N ASP A 13 -1.77 -1.64 -11.69
CA ASP A 13 -2.09 -2.15 -13.03
C ASP A 13 -2.65 -1.03 -13.93
N ASP A 14 -2.81 -1.30 -15.23
CA ASP A 14 -3.36 -0.33 -16.17
C ASP A 14 -4.83 0.01 -15.89
N ALA A 15 -5.55 -0.80 -15.12
CA ALA A 15 -6.93 -0.58 -14.73
C ALA A 15 -7.09 0.38 -13.54
N GLY A 16 -5.97 0.82 -12.92
CA GLY A 16 -5.99 1.70 -11.76
C GLY A 16 -6.28 0.99 -10.45
N THR A 17 -6.20 -0.35 -10.42
CA THR A 17 -6.37 -1.13 -9.19
C THR A 17 -5.22 -0.84 -8.23
N ILE A 18 -5.57 -0.55 -6.98
CA ILE A 18 -4.63 -0.35 -5.88
C ILE A 18 -4.92 -1.41 -4.82
N THR A 19 -3.86 -2.08 -4.36
CA THR A 19 -3.90 -2.95 -3.19
C THR A 19 -2.68 -2.65 -2.33
N GLY A 20 -2.86 -2.68 -1.02
CA GLY A 20 -1.75 -2.40 -0.12
C GLY A 20 -2.04 -2.67 1.34
N THR A 21 -0.98 -2.55 2.12
CA THR A 21 -1.06 -2.52 3.58
C THR A 21 -1.10 -1.06 4.00
N ALA A 22 -2.23 -0.61 4.54
CA ALA A 22 -2.43 0.74 5.03
C ALA A 22 -1.80 0.95 6.43
N TRP A 23 -1.76 -0.12 7.25
CA TRP A 23 -1.04 -0.12 8.51
C TRP A 23 -0.61 -1.53 8.90
N PRO A 24 0.69 -1.88 8.90
CA PRO A 24 1.13 -3.19 9.40
C PRO A 24 1.17 -3.22 10.93
N PHE A 25 0.88 -4.37 11.51
CA PHE A 25 1.05 -4.63 12.95
C PHE A 25 2.46 -5.09 13.29
N GLY A 26 2.81 -5.00 14.58
CA GLY A 26 4.06 -5.55 15.13
C GLY A 26 5.26 -4.62 15.09
N THR A 27 5.22 -3.51 14.33
CA THR A 27 6.29 -2.50 14.30
C THR A 27 5.76 -1.11 14.62
N PRO A 28 6.59 -0.23 15.21
CA PRO A 28 6.24 1.17 15.38
C PRO A 28 6.38 1.96 14.07
N ASP A 29 5.59 3.02 13.95
CA ASP A 29 5.75 4.04 12.92
C ASP A 29 6.97 4.96 13.19
N ARG A 30 7.14 6.00 12.37
CA ARG A 30 8.27 6.93 12.48
C ARG A 30 8.28 7.76 13.77
N VAL A 31 7.14 7.96 14.42
CA VAL A 31 7.04 8.69 15.70
C VAL A 31 6.93 7.74 16.89
N GLY A 32 7.03 6.44 16.63
CA GLY A 32 7.01 5.39 17.64
C GLY A 32 5.62 4.90 18.03
N ASP A 33 4.58 5.24 17.28
CA ASP A 33 3.23 4.76 17.55
C ASP A 33 3.04 3.34 17.00
N VAL A 34 2.30 2.51 17.75
CA VAL A 34 1.89 1.17 17.34
C VAL A 34 0.38 1.09 17.44
N ILE A 35 -0.29 0.73 16.36
CA ILE A 35 -1.70 0.34 16.38
C ILE A 35 -1.75 -1.19 16.48
N VAL A 36 -2.63 -1.72 17.33
CA VAL A 36 -2.78 -3.17 17.55
C VAL A 36 -4.07 -3.71 16.96
N LYS A 37 -4.11 -5.03 16.71
CA LYS A 37 -5.30 -5.74 16.24
C LYS A 37 -6.51 -5.47 17.14
N GLY A 38 -7.66 -5.26 16.53
CA GLY A 38 -8.92 -4.87 17.16
C GLY A 38 -9.09 -3.35 17.28
N ALA A 39 -8.05 -2.55 17.05
CA ALA A 39 -8.16 -1.09 17.17
C ALA A 39 -9.08 -0.46 16.10
N PHE A 40 -9.25 -1.14 14.96
CA PHE A 40 -10.10 -0.68 13.85
C PHE A 40 -11.57 -1.11 13.97
N ALA A 41 -11.97 -1.84 15.02
CA ALA A 41 -13.31 -2.44 15.11
C ALA A 41 -14.48 -1.44 15.04
N GLY A 42 -14.28 -0.17 15.42
CA GLY A 42 -15.28 0.90 15.32
C GLY A 42 -15.29 1.66 14.00
N SER A 43 -14.45 1.28 13.04
CA SER A 43 -14.23 2.02 11.79
C SER A 43 -15.38 1.89 10.81
N PRO A 44 -15.66 2.92 9.98
CA PRO A 44 -16.70 2.85 8.97
C PRO A 44 -16.36 1.83 7.87
N ALA A 45 -17.40 1.29 7.23
CA ALA A 45 -17.25 0.32 6.15
C ALA A 45 -16.62 0.90 4.88
N ALA A 46 -16.72 2.21 4.67
CA ALA A 46 -16.19 2.91 3.51
C ALA A 46 -15.24 4.03 3.96
N LEU A 47 -14.12 4.17 3.24
CA LEU A 47 -13.15 5.24 3.46
C LEU A 47 -12.93 6.04 2.18
N PRO A 48 -12.73 7.37 2.29
CA PRO A 48 -12.21 8.16 1.18
C PRO A 48 -10.83 7.66 0.74
N MET A 49 -10.64 7.53 -0.58
CA MET A 49 -9.32 7.36 -1.19
C MET A 49 -8.83 8.73 -1.65
N LEU A 50 -7.99 9.34 -0.85
CA LEU A 50 -7.45 10.68 -1.08
C LEU A 50 -6.01 10.62 -1.61
N ALA A 51 -5.56 11.72 -2.19
CA ALA A 51 -4.14 11.97 -2.39
C ALA A 51 -3.62 12.91 -1.30
N PHE A 52 -2.49 12.56 -0.69
CA PHE A 52 -1.73 13.44 0.21
C PHE A 52 -2.52 14.03 1.39
N HIS A 53 -3.50 13.31 1.92
CA HIS A 53 -4.37 13.76 3.02
C HIS A 53 -5.20 15.02 2.72
N ASP A 54 -5.35 15.42 1.45
CA ASP A 54 -6.19 16.56 1.08
C ASP A 54 -7.65 16.10 0.89
N PRO A 55 -8.60 16.53 1.75
CA PRO A 55 -10.01 16.18 1.59
C PRO A 55 -10.64 16.68 0.29
N ASN A 56 -10.01 17.64 -0.40
CA ASN A 56 -10.44 18.15 -1.69
C ASN A 56 -9.78 17.41 -2.88
N ASP A 57 -8.92 16.42 -2.62
CA ASP A 57 -8.24 15.61 -3.63
C ASP A 57 -8.66 14.11 -3.56
N PRO A 58 -9.95 13.78 -3.71
CA PRO A 58 -10.40 12.39 -3.84
C PRO A 58 -10.05 11.85 -5.23
N VAL A 59 -9.37 10.70 -5.26
CA VAL A 59 -8.80 10.12 -6.49
C VAL A 59 -9.32 8.73 -6.80
N GLY A 60 -10.12 8.15 -5.93
CA GLY A 60 -10.63 6.80 -6.12
C GLY A 60 -11.65 6.36 -5.08
N VAL A 61 -11.86 5.05 -5.03
CA VAL A 61 -12.70 4.39 -4.03
C VAL A 61 -11.98 3.18 -3.45
N TRP A 62 -12.09 2.99 -2.14
CA TRP A 62 -11.69 1.74 -1.49
C TRP A 62 -12.89 0.78 -1.53
N ASP A 63 -12.71 -0.36 -2.21
CA ASP A 63 -13.73 -1.40 -2.33
C ASP A 63 -13.70 -2.36 -1.13
N GLU A 64 -12.51 -2.59 -0.57
CA GLU A 64 -12.30 -3.41 0.62
C GLU A 64 -11.34 -2.69 1.58
N VAL A 65 -11.73 -2.62 2.86
CA VAL A 65 -10.89 -2.21 3.98
C VAL A 65 -11.04 -3.28 5.05
N ARG A 66 -9.97 -4.00 5.36
CA ARG A 66 -10.04 -5.18 6.23
C ARG A 66 -8.86 -5.23 7.17
N GLU A 67 -9.16 -5.38 8.46
CA GLU A 67 -8.16 -5.77 9.44
C GLU A 67 -7.85 -7.27 9.30
N THR A 68 -6.57 -7.61 9.19
CA THR A 68 -6.05 -8.98 9.17
C THR A 68 -5.10 -9.21 10.35
N ASP A 69 -4.58 -10.42 10.51
CA ASP A 69 -3.55 -10.70 11.51
C ASP A 69 -2.26 -9.90 11.29
N LYS A 70 -2.02 -9.43 10.06
CA LYS A 70 -0.81 -8.70 9.68
C LYS A 70 -0.96 -7.19 9.79
N GLY A 71 -2.18 -6.66 9.79
CA GLY A 71 -2.43 -5.22 9.74
C GLY A 71 -3.74 -4.85 9.07
N LEU A 72 -3.92 -3.57 8.79
CA LEU A 72 -4.99 -3.04 7.96
C LEU A 72 -4.60 -3.17 6.48
N GLU A 73 -5.36 -3.95 5.73
CA GLU A 73 -5.22 -4.14 4.28
C GLU A 73 -6.35 -3.41 3.56
N VAL A 74 -6.01 -2.84 2.40
CA VAL A 74 -6.96 -2.10 1.57
C VAL A 74 -6.85 -2.54 0.11
N LYS A 75 -7.99 -2.56 -0.58
CA LYS A 75 -8.08 -2.77 -2.02
C LYS A 75 -9.13 -1.81 -2.60
N GLY A 76 -8.80 -1.20 -3.72
CA GLY A 76 -9.65 -0.21 -4.35
C GLY A 76 -9.20 0.10 -5.77
N ARG A 77 -9.76 1.16 -6.34
CA ARG A 77 -9.47 1.61 -7.70
C ARG A 77 -9.43 3.13 -7.79
N LEU A 78 -8.43 3.63 -8.52
CA LEU A 78 -8.38 5.02 -8.96
C LEU A 78 -9.41 5.23 -10.06
N LEU A 79 -10.11 6.36 -10.02
CA LEU A 79 -11.13 6.74 -11.02
C LEU A 79 -10.48 7.36 -12.27
N ILE A 80 -9.57 6.61 -12.92
CA ILE A 80 -8.73 7.09 -14.02
C ILE A 80 -9.52 7.46 -15.29
N GLY A 81 -10.72 6.92 -15.48
CA GLY A 81 -11.59 7.28 -16.61
C GLY A 81 -12.30 8.62 -16.39
N GLU A 82 -12.67 8.88 -15.14
CA GLU A 82 -13.63 9.91 -14.75
C GLU A 82 -12.94 11.15 -14.18
N VAL A 83 -11.82 10.99 -13.47
CA VAL A 83 -11.15 12.04 -12.72
C VAL A 83 -9.74 12.27 -13.28
N ALA A 84 -9.48 13.46 -13.81
CA ALA A 84 -8.17 13.82 -14.37
C ALA A 84 -7.05 13.64 -13.33
N ARG A 85 -7.32 14.08 -12.10
CA ARG A 85 -6.40 13.97 -10.97
C ARG A 85 -6.07 12.53 -10.58
N ALA A 86 -7.03 11.60 -10.72
CA ALA A 86 -6.78 10.18 -10.52
C ALA A 86 -5.80 9.60 -11.56
N ARG A 87 -5.83 10.08 -12.81
CA ARG A 87 -4.84 9.70 -13.84
C ARG A 87 -3.44 10.17 -13.49
N GLU A 88 -3.30 11.39 -12.96
CA GLU A 88 -2.01 11.90 -12.51
C GLU A 88 -1.45 11.06 -11.37
N ILE A 89 -2.25 10.78 -10.33
CA ILE A 89 -1.84 9.92 -9.22
C ILE A 89 -1.50 8.51 -9.72
N HIS A 90 -2.29 7.94 -10.63
CA HIS A 90 -2.00 6.64 -11.23
C HIS A 90 -0.63 6.63 -11.93
N ALA A 91 -0.31 7.66 -12.72
CA ALA A 91 0.99 7.78 -13.37
C ALA A 91 2.13 7.86 -12.34
N LEU A 92 1.97 8.63 -11.26
CA LEU A 92 2.94 8.73 -10.17
C LEU A 92 3.10 7.40 -9.40
N VAL A 93 2.02 6.63 -9.24
CA VAL A 93 2.08 5.30 -8.62
C VAL A 93 2.80 4.32 -9.52
N LYS A 94 2.48 4.28 -10.82
CA LYS A 94 3.16 3.43 -11.79
C LYS A 94 4.65 3.76 -11.92
N SER A 95 5.03 5.03 -11.83
CA SER A 95 6.43 5.43 -11.87
C SER A 95 7.19 5.16 -10.56
N GLY A 96 6.48 4.77 -9.48
CA GLY A 96 7.04 4.58 -8.15
C GLY A 96 7.32 5.87 -7.39
N ALA A 97 6.92 7.03 -7.92
CA ALA A 97 7.04 8.31 -7.21
C ALA A 97 6.09 8.39 -6.00
N VAL A 98 4.93 7.74 -6.11
CA VAL A 98 3.96 7.55 -5.01
C VAL A 98 3.81 6.05 -4.77
N GLY A 99 4.11 5.59 -3.55
CA GLY A 99 3.98 4.16 -3.22
C GLY A 99 3.64 3.90 -1.75
N GLY A 100 3.47 4.95 -0.97
CA GLY A 100 3.04 4.88 0.42
C GLY A 100 1.53 4.89 0.54
N LEU A 101 1.05 4.26 1.61
CA LEU A 101 -0.29 4.44 2.12
C LEU A 101 -0.20 5.05 3.52
N SER A 102 -1.12 5.94 3.85
CA SER A 102 -1.18 6.54 5.19
C SER A 102 -2.63 6.72 5.59
N ILE A 103 -2.90 6.58 6.88
CA ILE A 103 -4.23 6.71 7.45
C ILE A 103 -4.33 7.93 8.36
N GLY A 104 -5.47 8.58 8.31
CA GLY A 104 -5.90 9.67 9.16
C GLY A 104 -6.99 9.14 10.07
N PHE A 105 -6.84 9.36 11.37
CA PHE A 105 -7.73 8.79 12.37
C PHE A 105 -7.79 9.62 13.65
N VAL A 106 -8.86 9.41 14.42
CA VAL A 106 -9.00 9.94 15.79
C VAL A 106 -8.69 8.83 16.78
N THR A 107 -7.75 9.08 17.69
CA THR A 107 -7.42 8.12 18.76
C THR A 107 -8.54 8.07 19.80
N ARG A 108 -9.05 6.87 20.12
CA ARG A 108 -10.06 6.67 21.17
C ARG A 108 -9.47 6.09 22.45
N LYS A 109 -8.55 5.14 22.34
CA LYS A 109 -7.85 4.54 23.47
C LYS A 109 -6.39 4.29 23.13
N SER A 110 -5.50 4.73 24.03
CA SER A 110 -4.07 4.47 23.91
C SER A 110 -3.40 4.37 25.28
N ALA A 111 -2.23 3.76 25.33
CA ALA A 111 -1.36 3.71 26.49
C ALA A 111 0.06 4.15 26.10
N PRO A 112 0.81 4.83 26.99
CA PRO A 112 2.20 5.18 26.72
C PRO A 112 3.07 3.94 26.45
N ARG A 113 4.04 4.06 25.54
CA ARG A 113 5.13 3.09 25.34
C ARG A 113 6.46 3.83 25.25
N LYS A 114 7.57 3.11 25.32
CA LYS A 114 8.90 3.71 25.11
C LYS A 114 8.98 4.27 23.68
N GLY A 115 9.04 5.60 23.58
CA GLY A 115 9.20 6.31 22.32
C GLY A 115 7.91 6.57 21.54
N GLY A 116 6.72 6.38 22.11
CA GLY A 116 5.44 6.70 21.46
C GLY A 116 4.24 6.21 22.27
N ARG A 117 3.15 5.80 21.61
CA ARG A 117 1.98 5.16 22.26
C ARG A 117 1.54 3.88 21.56
N THR A 118 0.91 2.99 22.34
CA THR A 118 0.17 1.85 21.82
C THR A 118 -1.30 2.24 21.72
N ILE A 119 -1.86 2.27 20.51
CA ILE A 119 -3.24 2.63 20.22
C ILE A 119 -4.07 1.35 20.09
N SER A 120 -5.07 1.21 20.95
CA SER A 120 -5.94 0.02 21.02
C SER A 120 -7.39 0.27 20.63
N ALA A 121 -7.77 1.53 20.37
CA ALA A 121 -9.02 1.88 19.72
C ALA A 121 -8.86 3.22 19.00
N LEU A 122 -9.40 3.31 17.79
CA LEU A 122 -9.42 4.52 16.98
C LEU A 122 -10.63 4.52 16.03
N ASP A 123 -10.95 5.69 15.50
CA ASP A 123 -11.86 5.84 14.37
C ASP A 123 -11.06 6.32 13.17
N ILE A 124 -10.93 5.47 12.15
CA ILE A 124 -10.28 5.85 10.90
C ILE A 124 -11.22 6.72 10.07
N LEU A 125 -10.66 7.77 9.48
CA LEU A 125 -11.39 8.77 8.71
C LEU A 125 -11.08 8.67 7.22
N GLU A 126 -9.84 8.33 6.86
CA GLU A 126 -9.39 8.26 5.49
C GLU A 126 -8.20 7.32 5.32
N CYS A 127 -7.92 6.95 4.07
CA CYS A 127 -6.67 6.29 3.69
C CYS A 127 -6.17 6.90 2.37
N SER A 128 -5.00 7.53 2.43
CA SER A 128 -4.39 8.31 1.35
C SER A 128 -3.25 7.59 0.65
N LEU A 129 -3.10 7.86 -0.64
CA LEU A 129 -1.85 7.64 -1.37
C LEU A 129 -0.85 8.77 -1.05
N VAL A 130 0.37 8.41 -0.67
CA VAL A 130 1.41 9.37 -0.25
C VAL A 130 2.80 8.99 -0.75
N THR A 131 3.70 9.96 -0.86
CA THR A 131 5.13 9.72 -1.16
C THR A 131 5.86 9.12 0.04
N ILE A 132 5.62 9.67 1.23
CA ILE A 132 6.27 9.27 2.49
C ILE A 132 5.17 9.04 3.54
N PRO A 133 4.88 7.79 3.89
CA PRO A 133 3.89 7.50 4.91
C PRO A 133 4.48 7.56 6.31
N SER A 134 3.60 7.84 7.28
CA SER A 134 3.93 7.84 8.70
C SER A 134 4.48 6.49 9.15
N HIS A 135 3.86 5.39 8.71
CA HIS A 135 4.36 4.04 8.97
C HIS A 135 5.25 3.55 7.81
N PRO A 136 6.55 3.21 8.04
CA PRO A 136 7.47 2.81 6.98
C PRO A 136 7.07 1.54 6.21
N GLY A 137 6.31 0.64 6.83
CA GLY A 137 5.76 -0.56 6.19
C GLY A 137 4.38 -0.38 5.51
N ALA A 138 3.77 0.80 5.59
CA ALA A 138 2.48 1.06 4.92
C ALA A 138 2.73 1.40 3.46
N ARG A 139 2.42 0.48 2.55
CA ARG A 139 2.80 0.54 1.14
C ARG A 139 1.71 -0.02 0.24
N VAL A 140 1.62 0.54 -0.95
CA VAL A 140 1.01 -0.13 -2.09
C VAL A 140 1.85 -1.36 -2.39
N THR A 141 1.24 -2.54 -2.40
CA THR A 141 1.96 -3.82 -2.56
C THR A 141 1.86 -4.37 -3.97
N SER A 142 0.90 -3.87 -4.76
CA SER A 142 0.45 -4.37 -6.06
C SER A 142 0.18 -5.87 -6.13
N ALA A 143 -0.98 -6.20 -6.70
CA ALA A 143 -1.12 -7.52 -7.28
C ALA A 143 -0.20 -7.55 -8.51
N LYS A 144 0.86 -8.36 -8.48
CA LYS A 144 1.54 -8.77 -9.72
C LYS A 144 0.44 -9.16 -10.70
N SER A 145 0.36 -8.48 -11.85
CA SER A 145 -0.61 -8.90 -12.85
C SER A 145 -0.28 -10.34 -13.23
N ALA A 146 -1.30 -11.18 -13.40
CA ALA A 146 -1.09 -12.56 -13.84
C ALA A 146 -0.26 -12.58 -15.13
N ALA A 147 -0.49 -11.61 -16.02
CA ALA A 147 0.27 -11.41 -17.25
C ALA A 147 1.77 -11.17 -17.00
N ASP A 148 2.15 -10.34 -16.02
CA ASP A 148 3.56 -10.09 -15.69
C ASP A 148 4.22 -11.32 -15.03
N ALA A 149 3.48 -12.04 -14.21
CA ALA A 149 3.95 -13.29 -13.61
C ALA A 149 4.16 -14.39 -14.68
N LEU A 150 3.22 -14.50 -15.62
CA LEU A 150 3.30 -15.41 -16.78
C LEU A 150 4.47 -15.03 -17.70
N ARG A 151 4.65 -13.74 -18.01
CA ARG A 151 5.75 -13.25 -18.84
C ARG A 151 7.11 -13.49 -18.19
N LEU A 152 7.23 -13.29 -16.88
CA LEU A 152 8.45 -13.59 -16.14
C LEU A 152 8.74 -15.09 -16.10
N ALA A 153 7.72 -15.93 -15.92
CA ALA A 153 7.86 -17.38 -15.95
C ALA A 153 8.32 -17.86 -17.34
N GLU A 154 7.78 -17.29 -18.40
CA GLU A 154 8.16 -17.59 -19.79
C GLU A 154 9.64 -17.24 -20.04
N ILE A 155 10.10 -16.07 -19.62
CA ILE A 155 11.51 -15.66 -19.71
C ILE A 155 12.43 -16.64 -18.95
N ILE A 156 12.05 -17.06 -17.74
CA ILE A 156 12.84 -18.02 -16.93
C ILE A 156 12.92 -19.38 -17.64
N ASN A 157 11.82 -19.84 -18.24
CA ASN A 157 11.77 -21.11 -18.96
C ASN A 157 12.66 -21.07 -20.21
N THR A 158 12.60 -19.99 -20.99
CA THR A 158 13.46 -19.80 -22.17
C THR A 158 14.95 -19.76 -21.79
N ALA A 159 15.30 -19.02 -20.73
CA ALA A 159 16.68 -18.94 -20.26
C ALA A 159 17.21 -20.30 -19.75
N SER A 160 16.36 -21.06 -19.04
CA SER A 160 16.71 -22.40 -18.56
C SER A 160 16.93 -23.39 -19.70
N ALA A 161 16.13 -23.32 -20.76
CA ALA A 161 16.30 -24.15 -21.96
C ALA A 161 17.60 -23.82 -22.70
N ALA A 162 17.94 -22.53 -22.83
CA ALA A 162 19.17 -22.09 -23.48
C ALA A 162 20.44 -22.51 -22.70
N LEU A 163 20.40 -22.52 -21.37
CA LEU A 163 21.49 -23.00 -20.53
C LEU A 163 21.74 -24.51 -20.70
N ARG A 164 20.68 -25.32 -20.66
CA ARG A 164 20.78 -26.79 -20.89
C ARG A 164 21.33 -27.14 -22.26
N ALA A 165 20.98 -26.36 -23.29
CA ALA A 165 21.50 -26.56 -24.64
C ALA A 165 23.01 -26.23 -24.76
N LYS A 166 23.53 -25.34 -23.92
CA LYS A 166 24.97 -25.02 -23.85
C LYS A 166 25.79 -26.04 -23.07
N GLU A 167 25.19 -26.74 -22.10
CA GLU A 167 25.86 -27.78 -21.32
C GLU A 167 25.94 -29.12 -22.06
N ALA A 168 25.13 -29.30 -23.12
CA ALA A 168 25.10 -30.48 -23.97
C ALA A 168 26.11 -30.45 -25.13
N HIS A 169 26.95 -29.40 -25.20
CA HIS A 169 27.96 -29.19 -26.24
C HIS A 169 29.36 -29.04 -25.61
#